data_AF-A0A1M7I3J1-F1
#
_entry.id   AF-A0A1M7I3J1-F1
#
_cell.length_a   1.000
_cell.length_b   1.000
_cell.length_c   1.000
_cell.angle_alpha   90.00
_cell.angle_beta   90.00
_cell.angle_gamma   90.00
#
_symmetry.space_group_name_H-M   'P 1'
#
loop_
_entity.id
_entity.type
_entity.pdbx_description
1 polymer ?
#
loop_
_entity_poly.entity_id
_entity_poly.type
_entity_poly.pdbx_seq_one_letter_code
_entity_poly.pdbx_strand_id
1 'polypeptide(L)'
;MRLPVIIAAVGGTAALAACAPPPQTTTVIVPDGAETCVAADYQQYVGQQSPAITLPAGTVYRHYRTGDPVTADFNPNRVNFEYNRSGRLVNVTCG
;
A
#
# COMPACT_ATOMS: atom_id res chain seq x y z
N MET A 1 65.26 -40.90 17.20
CA MET A 1 65.39 -40.71 15.74
C MET A 1 64.06 -40.23 15.23
N ARG A 2 64.02 -39.03 14.64
CA ARG A 2 62.81 -38.26 14.32
C ARG A 2 62.46 -38.50 12.85
N LEU A 3 61.21 -38.88 12.57
CA LEU A 3 60.62 -38.68 11.25
C LEU A 3 59.10 -38.55 11.40
N PRO A 4 58.53 -37.37 11.11
CA PRO A 4 57.19 -37.30 10.55
C PRO A 4 57.30 -36.82 9.11
N VAL A 5 56.93 -37.72 8.19
CA VAL A 5 56.80 -37.44 6.77
C VAL A 5 55.57 -36.56 6.58
N ILE A 6 55.81 -35.36 6.06
CA ILE A 6 54.81 -34.37 5.64
C ILE A 6 54.22 -34.85 4.32
N ILE A 7 52.91 -35.11 4.25
CA ILE A 7 52.20 -35.25 2.98
C ILE A 7 50.94 -34.37 2.97
N ALA A 8 51.03 -33.42 2.05
CA ALA A 8 50.02 -32.83 1.17
C ALA A 8 48.77 -32.19 1.79
N ALA A 9 48.75 -30.86 1.63
CA ALA A 9 47.53 -30.08 1.49
C ALA A 9 46.62 -30.64 0.38
N VAL A 10 45.40 -30.98 0.75
CA VAL A 10 44.21 -31.10 -0.10
C VAL A 10 43.17 -30.28 0.64
N GLY A 11 42.62 -29.19 0.12
CA GLY A 11 42.08 -29.01 -1.22
C GLY A 11 40.66 -28.52 -0.97
N GLY A 12 40.37 -27.31 -1.43
CA GLY A 12 39.29 -26.47 -0.95
C GLY A 12 37.86 -27.00 -1.11
N THR A 13 37.01 -26.43 -0.26
CA THR A 13 35.61 -26.06 -0.53
C THR A 13 34.70 -27.15 -1.09
N ALA A 14 34.10 -27.94 -0.19
CA ALA A 14 32.86 -28.64 -0.49
C ALA A 14 31.67 -27.78 -0.01
N ALA A 15 30.77 -27.50 -0.95
CA ALA A 15 29.74 -26.48 -0.89
C ALA A 15 28.72 -26.68 0.25
N LEU A 16 28.48 -25.61 1.01
CA LEU A 16 27.26 -25.46 1.80
C LEU A 16 26.11 -25.21 0.83
N ALA A 17 25.40 -26.27 0.42
CA ALA A 17 24.12 -26.13 -0.26
C ALA A 17 23.10 -25.61 0.77
N ALA A 18 22.92 -24.29 0.80
CA ALA A 18 21.87 -23.65 1.58
C ALA A 18 20.49 -24.04 1.00
N CYS A 19 19.63 -24.63 1.82
CA CYS A 19 18.21 -24.78 1.53
C CYS A 19 17.59 -23.39 1.39
N ALA A 20 17.47 -22.89 0.17
CA ALA A 20 16.60 -21.76 -0.11
C ALA A 20 15.15 -22.27 -0.10
N PRO A 21 14.24 -21.66 0.69
CA PRO A 21 12.82 -21.97 0.57
C PRO A 21 12.36 -21.67 -0.87
N PRO A 22 11.48 -22.50 -1.45
CA PRO A 22 10.97 -22.27 -2.79
C PRO A 22 10.32 -20.88 -2.86
N PRO A 23 10.42 -20.18 -4.00
CA PRO A 23 9.78 -18.89 -4.17
C PRO A 23 8.28 -19.07 -3.94
N GLN A 24 7.78 -18.48 -2.86
CA GLN A 24 6.36 -18.43 -2.58
C GLN A 24 5.74 -17.48 -3.59
N THR A 25 5.09 -18.04 -4.60
CA THR A 25 4.25 -17.26 -5.50
C THR A 25 2.97 -16.95 -4.75
N THR A 26 3.00 -15.90 -3.93
CA THR A 26 1.78 -15.35 -3.33
C THR A 26 0.94 -14.78 -4.46
N THR A 27 0.00 -15.58 -4.95
CA THR A 27 -1.06 -15.08 -5.83
C THR A 27 -1.95 -14.20 -4.96
N VAL A 28 -1.75 -12.89 -5.05
CA VAL A 28 -2.68 -11.92 -4.45
C VAL A 28 -3.95 -12.02 -5.29
N ILE A 29 -4.94 -12.73 -4.76
CA ILE A 29 -6.30 -12.71 -5.28
C ILE A 29 -6.85 -11.34 -4.90
N VAL A 30 -6.74 -10.37 -5.81
CA VAL A 30 -7.51 -9.13 -5.71
C VAL A 30 -8.96 -9.54 -5.98
N PRO A 31 -9.90 -9.37 -5.03
CA PRO A 31 -11.28 -9.74 -5.25
C PRO A 31 -11.83 -8.96 -6.45
N ASP A 32 -12.42 -9.67 -7.41
CA ASP A 32 -13.24 -9.10 -8.49
C ASP A 32 -14.50 -8.48 -7.86
N GLY A 33 -14.34 -7.30 -7.28
CA GLY A 33 -15.39 -6.60 -6.53
C GLY A 33 -15.01 -5.19 -6.11
N ALA A 34 -13.94 -4.61 -6.66
CA ALA A 34 -13.67 -3.19 -6.52
C ALA A 34 -14.68 -2.43 -7.39
N GLU A 35 -15.83 -2.10 -6.83
CA GLU A 35 -16.53 -0.86 -7.18
C GLU A 35 -15.46 0.23 -7.13
N THR A 36 -15.00 0.63 -8.32
CA THR A 36 -13.79 1.41 -8.47
C THR A 36 -14.03 2.73 -7.75
N CYS A 37 -13.22 3.05 -6.74
CA CYS A 37 -13.45 4.28 -5.98
C CYS A 37 -13.59 5.48 -6.92
N VAL A 38 -14.65 6.26 -6.69
CA VAL A 38 -15.13 7.31 -7.61
C VAL A 38 -14.45 8.66 -7.40
N ALA A 39 -13.30 8.72 -6.73
CA ALA A 39 -12.64 10.00 -6.40
C ALA A 39 -12.30 10.87 -7.63
N ALA A 40 -12.01 10.23 -8.78
CA ALA A 40 -11.72 10.91 -10.03
C ALA A 40 -12.88 11.79 -10.49
N ASP A 41 -14.12 11.35 -10.26
CA ASP A 41 -15.34 12.05 -10.69
C ASP A 41 -15.56 13.36 -9.93
N TYR A 42 -14.88 13.57 -8.80
CA TYR A 42 -15.06 14.74 -7.94
C TYR A 42 -13.86 15.69 -7.94
N GLN A 43 -12.82 15.44 -8.74
CA GLN A 43 -11.64 16.31 -8.81
C GLN A 43 -11.98 17.75 -9.22
N GLN A 44 -13.03 17.92 -10.03
CA GLN A 44 -13.56 19.22 -10.44
C GLN A 44 -14.02 20.13 -9.28
N TYR A 45 -14.28 19.56 -8.10
CA TYR A 45 -14.67 20.32 -6.92
C TYR A 45 -13.48 20.82 -6.10
N VAL A 46 -12.26 20.33 -6.37
CA VAL A 46 -11.07 20.78 -5.64
C VAL A 46 -10.87 22.28 -5.86
N GLY A 47 -10.78 23.02 -4.75
CA GLY A 47 -10.71 24.47 -4.72
C GLY A 47 -12.07 25.18 -4.59
N GLN A 48 -13.19 24.46 -4.62
CA GLN A 48 -14.49 25.07 -4.36
C GLN A 48 -14.72 25.26 -2.86
N GLN A 49 -15.46 26.31 -2.51
CA GLN A 49 -15.84 26.61 -1.13
C GLN A 49 -17.11 25.82 -0.79
N SER A 50 -16.97 24.81 0.07
CA SER A 50 -18.07 23.96 0.55
C SER A 50 -19.03 23.51 -0.57
N PRO A 51 -18.53 22.84 -1.63
CA PRO A 51 -19.34 22.39 -2.75
C PRO A 51 -20.45 21.44 -2.31
N ALA A 52 -21.61 21.54 -2.95
CA ALA A 52 -22.68 20.57 -2.81
C ALA A 52 -22.34 19.31 -3.63
N ILE A 53 -21.96 18.23 -2.96
CA ILE A 53 -21.57 16.97 -3.59
C ILE A 53 -22.69 15.95 -3.40
N THR A 54 -23.15 15.35 -4.51
CA THR A 54 -24.10 14.23 -4.48
C THR A 54 -23.36 12.95 -4.85
N LEU A 55 -23.55 11.90 -4.05
CA LEU A 55 -22.92 10.60 -4.24
C LEU A 55 -23.99 9.56 -4.62
N PRO A 56 -23.64 8.55 -5.45
CA PRO A 56 -24.50 7.40 -5.67
C PRO A 56 -24.90 6.72 -4.36
N ALA A 57 -26.06 6.08 -4.37
CA ALA A 57 -26.50 5.30 -3.23
C ALA A 57 -25.51 4.16 -2.94
N GLY A 58 -25.16 3.97 -1.66
CA GLY A 58 -24.21 2.93 -1.24
C GLY A 58 -22.73 3.31 -1.37
N THR A 59 -22.39 4.50 -1.88
CA THR A 59 -21.00 4.96 -1.88
C THR A 59 -20.48 5.09 -0.44
N VAL A 60 -19.33 4.49 -0.17
CA VAL A 60 -18.62 4.67 1.10
C VAL A 60 -17.78 5.94 0.99
N TYR A 61 -17.99 6.89 1.88
CA TYR A 61 -17.26 8.16 1.85
C TYR A 61 -16.93 8.70 3.23
N ARG A 62 -15.97 9.62 3.27
CA ARG A 62 -15.57 10.33 4.48
C ARG A 62 -15.27 11.79 4.15
N HIS A 63 -15.79 12.70 4.98
CA HIS A 63 -15.36 14.10 5.01
C HIS A 63 -14.51 14.34 6.26
N TYR A 64 -13.42 15.07 6.11
CA TYR A 64 -12.61 15.51 7.25
C TYR A 64 -11.91 16.83 6.91
N ARG A 65 -11.32 17.48 7.92
CA ARG A 65 -10.51 18.67 7.72
C ARG A 65 -9.02 18.35 7.80
N THR A 66 -8.21 19.12 7.08
CA THR A 66 -6.76 19.08 7.20
C THR A 66 -6.35 19.26 8.66
N GLY A 67 -5.65 18.26 9.20
CA GLY A 67 -5.18 18.23 10.60
C GLY A 67 -6.10 17.50 11.58
N ASP A 68 -7.29 17.05 11.15
CA ASP A 68 -8.14 16.19 11.99
C ASP A 68 -7.45 14.84 12.23
N PRO A 69 -7.55 14.27 13.45
CA PRO A 69 -7.07 12.92 13.70
C PRO A 69 -7.95 11.92 12.94
N VAL A 70 -7.36 11.23 11.96
CA VAL A 70 -8.01 10.17 11.18
C VAL A 70 -7.22 8.87 11.31
N THR A 71 -7.93 7.75 11.30
CA THR A 71 -7.32 6.42 11.23
C THR A 71 -6.74 6.18 9.83
N ALA A 72 -5.58 5.54 9.77
CA ALA A 72 -4.87 5.20 8.53
C ALA A 72 -5.28 3.82 7.97
N ASP A 73 -6.50 3.38 8.25
CA ASP A 73 -7.07 2.17 7.65
C ASP A 73 -7.32 2.40 6.17
N PHE A 74 -6.71 1.58 5.30
CA PHE A 74 -6.95 1.66 3.87
C PHE A 74 -8.25 0.93 3.49
N ASN A 75 -9.17 1.66 2.87
CA ASN A 75 -10.38 1.13 2.26
C ASN A 75 -10.42 1.51 0.77
N PRO A 76 -10.18 0.56 -0.16
CA PRO A 76 -10.11 0.86 -1.59
C PRO A 76 -11.44 1.35 -2.20
N ASN A 77 -12.57 1.14 -1.51
CA ASN A 77 -13.90 1.52 -1.99
C ASN A 77 -14.38 2.87 -1.39
N ARG A 78 -13.57 3.50 -0.53
CA ARG A 78 -13.93 4.75 0.15
C ARG A 78 -13.36 5.96 -0.58
N VAL A 79 -14.21 6.95 -0.83
CA VAL A 79 -13.78 8.29 -1.26
C VAL A 79 -13.63 9.22 -0.06
N ASN A 80 -12.51 9.93 -0.02
CA ASN A 80 -12.19 10.92 0.99
C ASN A 80 -12.33 12.32 0.42
N PHE A 81 -12.98 13.22 1.15
CA PHE A 81 -13.08 14.64 0.85
C PHE A 81 -12.41 15.43 1.97
N GLU A 82 -11.25 16.02 1.67
CA GLU A 82 -10.51 16.82 2.64
C GLU A 82 -10.78 18.29 2.45
N TYR A 83 -11.20 18.96 3.51
CA TYR A 83 -11.39 20.41 3.52
C TYR A 83 -10.30 21.09 4.33
N ASN A 84 -9.86 22.27 3.90
CA ASN A 84 -9.07 23.11 4.78
C ASN A 84 -9.93 23.73 5.90
N ARG A 85 -9.29 24.52 6.76
CA ARG A 85 -9.98 25.20 7.88
C ARG A 85 -11.03 26.22 7.46
N SER A 86 -10.91 26.79 6.25
CA SER A 86 -11.91 27.73 5.72
C SER A 86 -13.10 27.02 5.08
N GLY A 87 -13.10 25.68 4.96
CA GLY A 87 -14.16 24.92 4.29
C GLY A 87 -13.99 24.78 2.77
N ARG A 88 -12.80 25.10 2.24
CA ARG A 88 -12.43 24.86 0.85
C ARG A 88 -12.03 23.40 0.69
N LEU A 89 -12.59 22.71 -0.30
CA LEU A 89 -12.16 21.34 -0.62
C LEU A 89 -10.73 21.40 -1.19
N VAL A 90 -9.79 20.70 -0.57
CA VAL A 90 -8.36 20.74 -0.96
C VAL A 90 -7.88 19.43 -1.56
N ASN A 91 -8.56 18.32 -1.28
CA ASN A 91 -8.17 17.02 -1.82
C ASN A 91 -9.37 16.07 -1.93
N VAL A 92 -9.35 15.22 -2.95
CA VAL A 92 -10.25 14.08 -3.08
C VAL A 92 -9.44 12.84 -3.43
N THR A 93 -9.50 11.80 -2.60
CA THR A 93 -8.66 10.60 -2.75
C THR A 93 -9.42 9.31 -2.47
N CYS A 94 -8.89 8.20 -2.96
CA CYS A 94 -9.34 6.86 -2.59
C CYS A 94 -8.50 6.31 -1.45
N GLY A 95 -9.16 5.68 -0.46
CA GLY A 95 -8.47 4.95 0.61
C GLY A 95 -9.12 5.05 1.98
#